data_AF-A0A6Y0WNK5-F1
#
_entry.id   AF-A0A6Y0WNK5-F1
#
_cell.length_a   1.000
_cell.length_b   1.000
_cell.length_c   1.000
_cell.angle_alpha   90.00
_cell.angle_beta   90.00
_cell.angle_gamma   90.00
#
_symmetry.space_group_name_H-M   'P 1'
#
loop_
_entity.id
_entity.type
_entity.pdbx_description
1 polymer ?
#
loop_
_entity_poly.entity_id
_entity_poly.type
_entity_poly.pdbx_seq_one_letter_code
_entity_poly.pdbx_strand_id
1 'polypeptide(L)'
;MFYLYRSRDLYRYLSPGEFQCILTPAKSLKEARIHYDLSSKTNGWSLQFGVPPRKHGVSPHTQPYTRNSSGYADPIYDEVEQELQMGWLVGVDHGKRWDRIRNPFHIDEDGMSQFVYNLKDNSFQIRDKASKDYVIGEYGTFCDMLSALIETVK
;
A
#
# COMPACT_ATOMS: atom_id res chain seq x y z
N MET A 1 4.11 -11.84 -6.56
CA MET A 1 3.43 -11.06 -7.61
C MET A 1 2.96 -9.76 -7.00
N PHE A 2 3.18 -8.63 -7.68
CA PHE A 2 2.78 -7.31 -7.20
C PHE A 2 1.36 -6.92 -7.63
N TYR A 3 0.57 -6.35 -6.71
CA TYR A 3 -0.78 -5.82 -6.94
C TYR A 3 -1.01 -4.51 -6.19
N LEU A 4 -1.82 -3.64 -6.79
CA LEU A 4 -2.42 -2.49 -6.13
C LEU A 4 -3.84 -2.86 -5.68
N TYR A 5 -4.16 -2.49 -4.44
CA TYR A 5 -5.48 -2.64 -3.85
C TYR A 5 -5.97 -1.31 -3.33
N ARG A 6 -7.30 -1.13 -3.29
CA ARG A 6 -7.92 -0.09 -2.47
C ARG A 6 -7.82 -0.48 -1.01
N SER A 7 -7.43 0.46 -0.16
CA SER A 7 -7.28 0.20 1.29
C SER A 7 -8.58 -0.25 1.94
N ARG A 8 -9.73 0.23 1.43
CA ARG A 8 -11.06 -0.16 1.91
C ARG A 8 -11.42 -1.62 1.63
N ASP A 9 -10.75 -2.27 0.68
CA ASP A 9 -11.02 -3.66 0.33
C ASP A 9 -9.89 -4.60 0.78
N LEU A 10 -8.82 -4.08 1.38
CA LEU A 10 -7.62 -4.84 1.70
C LEU A 10 -7.91 -6.08 2.55
N TYR A 11 -8.77 -5.93 3.56
CA TYR A 11 -9.17 -7.01 4.48
C TYR A 11 -9.93 -8.15 3.79
N ARG A 12 -10.46 -7.94 2.58
CA ARG A 12 -11.14 -8.98 1.80
C ARG A 12 -10.18 -9.86 1.02
N TYR A 13 -8.96 -9.35 0.76
CA TYR A 13 -7.99 -9.99 -0.13
C TYR A 13 -6.74 -10.46 0.58
N LEU A 14 -6.40 -9.89 1.74
CA LEU A 14 -5.20 -10.25 2.50
C LEU A 14 -5.56 -10.90 3.83
N SER A 15 -4.92 -12.03 4.11
CA SER A 15 -4.86 -12.55 5.48
C SER A 15 -3.95 -11.67 6.35
N PRO A 16 -4.12 -11.67 7.69
CA PRO A 16 -3.28 -10.88 8.59
C PRO A 16 -1.78 -11.07 8.39
N GLY A 17 -1.31 -12.30 8.10
CA GLY A 17 0.11 -12.57 7.83
C GLY A 17 0.63 -11.94 6.54
N GLU A 18 -0.24 -11.66 5.57
CA GLU A 18 0.14 -11.05 4.29
C GLU A 18 0.27 -9.53 4.36
N PHE A 19 -0.09 -8.90 5.48
CA PHE A 19 0.17 -7.48 5.68
C PHE A 19 1.67 -7.17 5.61
N GLN A 20 2.53 -8.13 5.96
CA GLN A 20 3.97 -8.00 5.80
C GLN A 20 4.41 -7.84 4.33
N CYS A 21 3.58 -8.27 3.38
CA CYS A 21 3.85 -8.12 1.95
C CYS A 21 3.48 -6.73 1.41
N ILE A 22 2.81 -5.89 2.21
CA ILE A 22 2.54 -4.50 1.84
C ILE A 22 3.87 -3.76 1.67
N LEU A 23 3.96 -2.98 0.62
CA LEU A 23 5.10 -2.13 0.30
C LEU A 23 4.87 -0.70 0.77
N THR A 24 5.96 0.03 1.03
CA THR A 24 5.90 1.49 1.26
C THR A 24 5.35 2.20 0.02
N PRO A 25 4.76 3.41 0.14
CA PRO A 25 4.22 4.15 -1.00
C PRO A 25 5.23 4.31 -2.15
N ALA A 26 6.48 4.67 -1.83
CA ALA A 26 7.55 4.85 -2.81
C ALA A 26 7.89 3.55 -3.57
N LYS A 27 7.90 2.40 -2.88
CA LYS A 27 8.17 1.11 -3.52
C LYS A 27 6.96 0.60 -4.30
N SER A 28 5.75 0.83 -3.78
CA SER A 28 4.50 0.56 -4.47
C SER A 28 4.43 1.32 -5.79
N LEU A 29 4.80 2.60 -5.81
CA LEU A 29 4.85 3.40 -7.03
C LEU A 29 5.90 2.87 -8.02
N LYS A 30 7.07 2.45 -7.54
CA LYS A 30 8.11 1.85 -8.39
C LYS A 30 7.62 0.59 -9.10
N GLU A 31 6.96 -0.31 -8.38
CA GLU A 31 6.38 -1.54 -8.96
C GLU A 31 5.16 -1.21 -9.84
N ALA A 32 4.33 -0.22 -9.45
CA ALA A 32 3.18 0.22 -10.24
C ALA A 32 3.57 0.71 -11.63
N ARG A 33 4.66 1.48 -11.74
CA ARG A 33 5.22 1.93 -13.03
C ARG A 33 5.52 0.77 -13.98
N ILE A 34 5.87 -0.40 -13.45
CA ILE A 34 6.17 -1.60 -14.25
C ILE A 34 4.89 -2.34 -14.63
N HIS A 35 3.99 -2.55 -13.66
CA HIS A 35 2.86 -3.47 -13.80
C HIS A 35 1.55 -2.83 -14.25
N TYR A 36 1.41 -1.52 -14.12
CA TYR A 36 0.18 -0.79 -14.38
C TYR A 36 0.38 0.24 -15.49
N ASP A 37 -0.68 0.47 -16.26
CA ASP A 37 -0.71 1.53 -17.25
C ASP A 37 -1.08 2.84 -16.56
N LEU A 38 -0.10 3.73 -16.47
CA LEU A 38 -0.23 5.04 -15.83
C LEU A 38 -0.40 6.17 -16.85
N SER A 39 -0.59 5.84 -18.14
CA SER A 39 -0.74 6.87 -19.15
C SER A 39 -2.13 7.50 -19.11
N SER A 40 -2.18 8.82 -19.15
CA SER A 40 -3.42 9.58 -19.35
C SER A 40 -4.03 9.40 -20.74
N LYS A 41 -3.24 8.95 -21.73
CA LYS A 41 -3.74 8.68 -23.09
C LYS A 41 -4.69 7.49 -23.12
N THR A 42 -4.46 6.50 -22.27
CA THR A 42 -5.24 5.26 -22.20
C THR A 42 -6.31 5.32 -21.11
N ASN A 43 -6.03 6.01 -20.00
CA ASN A 43 -6.92 6.07 -18.84
C ASN A 43 -7.70 7.39 -18.71
N GLY A 44 -7.50 8.33 -19.63
CA GLY A 44 -8.10 9.66 -19.54
C GLY A 44 -7.45 10.54 -18.47
N TRP A 45 -8.24 11.39 -17.83
CA TRP A 45 -7.74 12.43 -16.92
C TRP A 45 -7.88 12.10 -15.43
N SER A 46 -8.60 11.04 -15.06
CA SER A 46 -8.67 10.54 -13.69
C SER A 46 -9.17 9.10 -13.68
N LEU A 47 -8.73 8.32 -12.69
CA LEU A 47 -9.23 6.97 -12.42
C LEU A 47 -10.64 6.95 -11.81
N GLN A 48 -11.25 8.11 -11.60
CA GLN A 48 -12.52 8.38 -10.89
C GLN A 48 -12.55 7.82 -9.46
N PHE A 49 -12.37 6.50 -9.25
CA PHE A 49 -12.24 5.85 -7.93
C PHE A 49 -11.48 4.50 -7.98
N GLY A 50 -10.78 4.21 -9.08
CA GLY A 50 -10.31 2.86 -9.41
C GLY A 50 -8.82 2.60 -9.22
N VAL A 51 -8.45 1.32 -9.27
CA VAL A 51 -7.06 0.90 -9.50
C VAL A 51 -6.79 1.02 -11.01
N PRO A 52 -5.64 1.57 -11.44
CA PRO A 52 -5.32 1.62 -12.87
C PRO A 52 -5.34 0.22 -13.50
N PRO A 53 -5.55 0.10 -14.81
CA PRO A 53 -5.50 -1.18 -15.48
C PRO A 53 -4.08 -1.73 -15.46
N ARG A 54 -3.97 -3.06 -15.33
CA ARG A 54 -2.68 -3.73 -15.43
C ARG A 54 -2.24 -3.79 -16.87
N LYS A 55 -0.93 -3.63 -17.11
CA LYS A 55 -0.32 -3.93 -18.39
C LYS A 55 -0.41 -5.43 -18.67
N HIS A 56 -0.68 -5.80 -19.90
CA HIS A 56 -0.60 -7.19 -20.36
C HIS A 56 0.84 -7.53 -20.78
N GLY A 57 1.26 -8.78 -20.57
CA GLY A 57 2.56 -9.27 -21.05
C GLY A 57 3.79 -8.67 -20.37
N VAL A 58 3.68 -8.21 -19.12
CA VAL A 58 4.80 -7.65 -18.36
C VAL A 58 5.90 -8.71 -18.17
N SER A 59 7.10 -8.37 -18.63
CA SER A 59 8.31 -9.19 -18.50
C SER A 59 9.32 -8.52 -17.58
N PRO A 60 10.36 -9.22 -17.11
CA PRO A 60 11.43 -8.62 -16.30
C PRO A 60 12.17 -7.46 -16.99
N HIS A 61 12.09 -7.37 -18.32
CA HIS A 61 12.71 -6.32 -19.12
C HIS A 61 11.76 -5.18 -19.50
N THR A 62 10.49 -5.25 -19.07
CA THR A 62 9.52 -4.20 -19.36
C THR A 62 9.97 -2.89 -18.73
N GLN A 63 10.13 -1.86 -19.56
CA GLN A 63 10.55 -0.56 -19.09
C GLN A 63 9.47 0.02 -18.17
N PRO A 64 9.84 0.48 -16.96
CA PRO A 64 8.91 1.18 -16.09
C PRO A 64 8.37 2.42 -16.81
N TYR A 65 7.10 2.73 -16.57
CA TYR A 65 6.51 3.99 -17.01
C TYR A 65 7.37 5.16 -16.52
N THR A 66 7.65 6.11 -17.39
CA THR A 66 8.39 7.33 -17.06
C THR A 66 7.38 8.45 -17.00
N ARG A 67 7.30 9.11 -15.84
CA ARG A 67 6.48 10.31 -15.67
C ARG A 67 6.83 11.32 -16.77
N ASN A 68 5.82 11.97 -17.35
CA ASN A 68 6.04 12.99 -18.36
C ASN A 68 7.00 14.09 -17.86
N SER A 69 7.79 14.65 -18.78
CA SER A 69 8.75 15.73 -18.51
C SER A 69 8.09 16.91 -17.81
N SER A 70 8.82 17.58 -16.91
CA SER A 70 8.33 18.75 -16.17
C SER A 70 7.70 19.77 -17.11
N GLY A 71 6.39 19.98 -16.99
CA GLY A 71 5.61 20.90 -17.83
C GLY A 71 4.38 20.29 -18.48
N TYR A 72 4.32 18.96 -18.64
CA TYR A 72 3.12 18.27 -19.10
C TYR A 72 2.41 17.57 -17.94
N ALA A 73 1.08 17.69 -17.89
CA ALA A 73 0.28 16.99 -16.90
C ALA A 73 0.41 15.47 -17.10
N ASP A 74 0.59 14.74 -16.00
CA ASP A 74 0.56 13.28 -15.97
C ASP A 74 -0.46 12.81 -14.94
N PRO A 75 -1.75 13.13 -15.15
CA PRO A 75 -2.76 13.13 -14.10
C PRO A 75 -2.94 11.75 -13.47
N ILE A 76 -2.82 10.68 -14.23
CA ILE A 76 -2.99 9.30 -13.73
C ILE A 76 -1.78 8.87 -12.91
N TYR A 77 -0.57 9.22 -13.35
CA TYR A 77 0.64 8.98 -12.54
C TYR A 77 0.57 9.76 -11.23
N ASP A 78 0.25 11.06 -11.31
CA ASP A 78 0.21 11.98 -10.18
C ASP A 78 -0.91 11.57 -9.19
N GLU A 79 -2.08 11.15 -9.69
CA GLU A 79 -3.18 10.61 -8.87
C GLU A 79 -2.78 9.32 -8.16
N VAL A 80 -2.14 8.36 -8.86
CA VAL A 80 -1.68 7.10 -8.23
C VAL A 80 -0.60 7.36 -7.17
N GLU A 81 0.33 8.27 -7.44
CA GLU A 81 1.33 8.69 -6.45
C GLU A 81 0.67 9.30 -5.22
N GLN A 82 -0.28 10.22 -5.41
CA GLN A 82 -1.02 10.85 -4.32
C GLN A 82 -1.87 9.84 -3.53
N GLU A 83 -2.59 8.95 -4.19
CA GLU A 83 -3.41 7.94 -3.52
C GLU A 83 -2.57 6.91 -2.74
N LEU A 84 -1.37 6.57 -3.24
CA LEU A 84 -0.41 5.75 -2.49
C LEU A 84 0.14 6.51 -1.27
N GLN A 85 0.43 7.80 -1.40
CA GLN A 85 0.91 8.64 -0.29
C GLN A 85 -0.16 8.82 0.80
N MET A 86 -1.42 9.02 0.40
CA MET A 86 -2.57 9.13 1.30
C MET A 86 -3.01 7.78 1.88
N GLY A 87 -2.44 6.66 1.42
CA GLY A 87 -2.82 5.33 1.84
C GLY A 87 -4.23 4.93 1.38
N TRP A 88 -4.74 5.48 0.28
CA TRP A 88 -5.99 5.05 -0.37
C TRP A 88 -5.76 3.91 -1.36
N LEU A 89 -4.59 3.91 -1.99
CA LEU A 89 -4.02 2.76 -2.68
C LEU A 89 -2.91 2.15 -1.83
N VAL A 90 -2.81 0.82 -1.89
CA VAL A 90 -1.77 0.06 -1.21
C VAL A 90 -1.18 -0.93 -2.21
N GLY A 91 0.15 -0.90 -2.36
CA GLY A 91 0.87 -1.90 -3.12
C GLY A 91 1.27 -3.08 -2.25
N VAL A 92 1.07 -4.29 -2.77
CA VAL A 92 1.39 -5.55 -2.09
C VAL A 92 2.22 -6.40 -3.03
N ASP A 93 3.40 -6.84 -2.60
CA ASP A 93 4.26 -7.73 -3.37
C ASP A 93 4.39 -9.08 -2.66
N HIS A 94 3.59 -10.06 -3.10
CA HIS A 94 3.67 -11.43 -2.61
C HIS A 94 4.88 -12.21 -3.17
N GLY A 95 5.66 -11.61 -4.08
CA GLY A 95 6.68 -12.33 -4.84
C GLY A 95 8.07 -12.28 -4.23
N LYS A 96 8.27 -11.42 -3.23
CA LYS A 96 9.58 -11.18 -2.64
C LYS A 96 9.49 -11.37 -1.14
N ARG A 97 10.59 -11.84 -0.55
CA ARG A 97 10.72 -11.92 0.91
C ARG A 97 10.64 -10.52 1.50
N TRP A 98 10.15 -10.47 2.73
CA TRP A 98 10.08 -9.24 3.50
C TRP A 98 11.46 -8.56 3.58
N ASP A 99 11.48 -7.24 3.42
CA ASP A 99 12.68 -6.40 3.52
C ASP A 99 12.28 -5.09 4.22
N ARG A 100 12.95 -4.75 5.33
CA ARG A 100 12.69 -3.54 6.12
C ARG A 100 12.73 -2.23 5.32
N ILE A 101 13.51 -2.18 4.23
CA ILE A 101 13.60 -1.00 3.36
C ILE A 101 12.36 -0.88 2.46
N ARG A 102 11.66 -2.00 2.23
CA ARG A 102 10.59 -2.10 1.22
C ARG A 102 9.21 -2.29 1.82
N ASN A 103 9.14 -3.00 2.93
CA ASN A 103 7.94 -3.43 3.61
C ASN A 103 7.91 -2.76 4.99
N PRO A 104 6.95 -1.89 5.27
CA PRO A 104 6.88 -1.21 6.56
C PRO A 104 6.42 -2.12 7.70
N PHE A 105 5.83 -3.28 7.41
CA PHE A 105 5.29 -4.19 8.42
C PHE A 105 6.09 -5.48 8.50
N HIS A 106 6.69 -5.79 9.65
CA HIS A 106 7.25 -7.11 9.93
C HIS A 106 6.35 -7.84 10.92
N ILE A 107 5.88 -9.02 10.56
CA ILE A 107 5.13 -9.89 11.47
C ILE A 107 6.08 -11.03 11.84
N ASP A 108 6.72 -10.86 12.98
CA ASP A 108 7.64 -11.83 13.58
C ASP A 108 6.86 -13.02 14.21
N GLU A 109 7.48 -14.21 14.29
CA GLU A 109 7.05 -15.32 15.13
C GLU A 109 6.91 -14.89 16.61
N ASP A 110 7.78 -14.00 17.09
CA ASP A 110 7.71 -13.38 18.42
C ASP A 110 6.67 -12.26 18.51
N GLY A 111 6.29 -11.66 17.38
CA GLY A 111 5.09 -10.85 17.17
C GLY A 111 4.88 -9.65 18.10
N MET A 112 5.92 -8.93 18.52
CA MET A 112 5.82 -7.90 19.57
C MET A 112 4.76 -6.81 19.37
N SER A 113 4.15 -6.66 18.19
CA SER A 113 2.93 -5.86 18.02
C SER A 113 1.89 -6.58 17.17
N GLN A 114 0.67 -6.71 17.69
CA GLN A 114 -0.48 -7.29 17.00
C GLN A 114 -1.36 -6.18 16.43
N PHE A 115 -1.70 -6.29 15.15
CA PHE A 115 -2.70 -5.43 14.52
C PHE A 115 -4.08 -6.03 14.74
N VAL A 116 -4.94 -5.34 15.48
CA VAL A 116 -6.28 -5.80 15.84
C VAL A 116 -7.29 -4.76 15.41
N TYR A 117 -8.37 -5.19 14.76
CA TYR A 117 -9.53 -4.35 14.54
C TYR A 117 -10.52 -4.57 15.68
N ASN A 118 -10.80 -3.52 16.45
CA ASN A 118 -11.73 -3.55 17.57
C ASN A 118 -13.15 -3.27 17.07
N LEU A 119 -13.97 -4.32 17.03
CA LEU A 119 -15.37 -4.25 16.58
C LEU A 119 -16.27 -3.41 17.49
N LYS A 120 -15.94 -3.31 18.78
CA LYS A 120 -16.76 -2.57 19.75
C LYS A 120 -16.61 -1.07 19.57
N ASP A 121 -15.37 -0.64 19.36
CA ASP A 121 -15.00 0.78 19.27
C ASP A 121 -14.79 1.24 17.81
N ASN A 122 -15.02 0.34 16.84
CA ASN A 122 -14.88 0.57 15.41
C ASN A 122 -13.53 1.19 15.02
N SER A 123 -12.45 0.66 15.59
CA SER A 123 -11.11 1.25 15.50
C SER A 123 -10.04 0.22 15.16
N PHE A 124 -8.99 0.67 14.49
CA PHE A 124 -7.78 -0.11 14.24
C PHE A 124 -6.80 0.14 15.39
N GLN A 125 -6.28 -0.93 15.97
CA GLN A 125 -5.40 -0.86 17.12
C GLN A 125 -4.09 -1.59 16.83
N ILE A 126 -3.00 -0.96 17.20
CA ILE A 126 -1.70 -1.61 17.38
C ILE A 126 -1.66 -1.97 18.85
N ARG A 127 -1.53 -3.25 19.15
CA ARG A 127 -1.46 -3.74 20.52
C ARG A 127 -0.11 -4.36 20.78
N ASP A 128 0.34 -4.25 22.01
CA ASP A 128 1.48 -5.05 22.45
C ASP A 128 1.06 -6.52 22.53
N LYS A 129 1.86 -7.43 21.98
CA LYS A 129 1.49 -8.86 22.01
C LYS A 129 1.72 -9.49 23.39
N ALA A 130 2.65 -8.97 24.19
CA ALA A 130 2.90 -9.44 25.55
C ALA A 130 1.78 -8.99 26.51
N SER A 131 1.10 -7.89 26.20
CA SER A 131 -0.08 -7.41 26.91
C SER A 131 -1.22 -7.07 25.95
N LYS A 132 -2.13 -8.03 25.72
CA LYS A 132 -3.26 -7.90 24.78
C LYS A 132 -4.27 -6.80 25.13
N ASP A 133 -4.21 -6.29 26.36
CA ASP A 133 -5.03 -5.17 26.83
C ASP A 133 -4.32 -3.82 26.64
N TYR A 134 -3.03 -3.84 26.33
CA TYR A 134 -2.24 -2.64 26.10
C TYR A 134 -2.30 -2.23 24.62
N VAL A 135 -3.01 -1.14 24.37
CA VAL A 135 -3.12 -0.52 23.06
C VAL A 135 -1.97 0.49 22.90
N ILE A 136 -1.03 0.17 22.01
CA ILE A 136 0.10 1.03 21.64
C ILE A 136 -0.39 2.22 20.83
N GLY A 137 -1.39 2.01 19.98
CA GLY A 137 -2.00 3.07 19.19
C GLY A 137 -3.39 2.67 18.73
N GLU A 138 -4.30 3.63 18.67
CA GLU A 138 -5.69 3.44 18.24
C GLU A 138 -6.07 4.49 17.21
N TYR A 139 -6.77 4.04 16.17
CA TYR A 139 -6.98 4.82 14.96
C TYR A 139 -8.39 4.59 14.44
N GLY A 140 -9.09 5.70 14.15
CA GLY A 140 -10.45 5.65 13.62
C GLY A 140 -10.54 5.07 12.22
N THR A 141 -9.47 5.17 11.43
CA THR A 141 -9.39 4.52 10.12
C THR A 141 -8.09 3.74 9.95
N PHE A 142 -8.14 2.75 9.05
CA PHE A 142 -6.94 2.04 8.63
C PHE A 142 -5.92 3.01 8.02
N CYS A 143 -6.37 4.07 7.33
CA CYS A 143 -5.49 5.08 6.76
C CYS A 143 -4.74 5.85 7.85
N ASP A 144 -5.42 6.21 8.95
CA ASP A 144 -4.78 6.89 10.08
C ASP A 144 -3.78 5.97 10.79
N MET A 145 -4.12 4.68 10.96
CA MET A 145 -3.20 3.68 11.49
C MET A 145 -1.97 3.52 10.60
N LEU A 146 -2.18 3.35 9.29
CA LEU A 146 -1.10 3.27 8.31
C LEU A 146 -0.22 4.52 8.35
N SER A 147 -0.82 5.71 8.45
CA SER A 147 -0.10 6.99 8.48
C SER A 147 0.77 7.13 9.73
N ALA A 148 0.21 6.84 10.91
CA ALA A 148 0.96 6.86 12.16
C ALA A 148 2.09 5.81 12.20
N LEU A 149 1.86 4.64 11.60
CA LEU A 149 2.88 3.60 11.43
C LEU A 149 3.99 4.04 10.47
N ILE A 150 3.68 4.80 9.42
CA ILE A 150 4.69 5.33 8.50
C ILE A 150 5.53 6.42 9.19
N GLU A 151 4.92 7.24 10.05
CA GLU A 151 5.64 8.30 10.79
C GLU A 151 6.60 7.75 11.85
N THR A 152 6.26 6.63 12.49
CA THR A 152 7.09 5.99 13.54
C THR A 152 8.35 5.31 13.00
N VAL A 153 8.51 5.17 11.68
CA VAL A 153 9.68 4.55 11.03
C VAL A 153 10.66 5.58 10.43
N LYS A 154 10.43 6.88 10.64
CA LYS A 154 11.41 7.94 10.32
C LYS A 154 12.51 8.05 11.38
#